data_AF-A0A7S1THJ0-F1
#
_entry.id   AF-A0A7S1THJ0-F1
#
_cell.length_a   1.000
_cell.length_b   1.000
_cell.length_c   1.000
_cell.angle_alpha   90.00
_cell.angle_beta   90.00
_cell.angle_gamma   90.00
#
_symmetry.space_group_name_H-M   'P 1'
#
loop_
_entity.id
_entity.type
_entity.pdbx_description
1 polymer ?
#
loop_
_entity_poly.entity_id
_entity_poly.type
_entity_poly.pdbx_seq_one_letter_code
_entity_poly.pdbx_strand_id
1 'polypeptide(L)'
;MVLSRMIWSCSGMRFVCLRRGVLESRGLSSGGPVGVSTGVRYDWTLREVREVYETPLLELVFRGAQVHREFFNPREVQRCTLLSVKTGGCVEDCKYCSQSSRYPTEVEAERLMDVADVVEAARRAKEAGSTRFCMGAAWRGVSQVGPRQFQRVLDMVTQVRALGLEVCATLGMVDEGQAKKLAEAGLTAYNHNIDTSREFYSQVISTRTFQDRLDTIRAVRQAGISVCCGGIIGLGESHDDRISMLHTLVTMEPHPESVPVNALVANPGTPLENMEPVPVLELCRMIATARILMPSTMVRLSAGRVGLSPSDQALCFLAGANSIFTGEKLLTTPNPDFDDDELMFKELGLAGKPANLSQAC
;
A
#
# COMPACT_ATOMS: atom_id res chain seq x y z
N MET A 1 83.08 6.50 -3.54
CA MET A 1 81.72 6.53 -2.95
C MET A 1 80.87 7.47 -3.78
N VAL A 2 79.80 6.91 -4.34
CA VAL A 2 78.85 7.44 -5.33
C VAL A 2 78.22 8.77 -4.86
N LEU A 3 78.55 9.90 -5.51
CA LEU A 3 77.75 10.70 -6.46
C LEU A 3 76.31 11.00 -5.99
N SER A 4 76.03 12.18 -5.42
CA SER A 4 75.85 13.52 -6.03
C SER A 4 74.46 13.76 -6.63
N ARG A 5 73.79 14.79 -6.09
CA ARG A 5 72.57 15.43 -6.62
C ARG A 5 72.75 15.77 -8.10
N MET A 6 71.72 15.51 -8.90
CA MET A 6 71.56 16.12 -10.22
C MET A 6 70.11 16.50 -10.44
N ILE A 7 69.90 17.81 -10.54
CA ILE A 7 68.76 18.47 -11.15
C ILE A 7 68.82 18.20 -12.65
N TRP A 8 67.76 17.69 -13.26
CA TRP A 8 67.60 17.72 -14.71
C TRP A 8 66.22 18.25 -15.10
N SER A 9 66.29 19.39 -15.78
CA SER A 9 65.29 19.94 -16.68
C SER A 9 65.10 18.98 -17.86
N CYS A 10 63.84 18.77 -18.26
CA CYS A 10 63.52 18.25 -19.58
C CYS A 10 62.53 19.19 -20.26
N SER A 11 63.08 20.04 -21.11
CA SER A 11 62.38 20.79 -22.15
C SER A 11 62.00 19.86 -23.29
N GLY A 12 60.79 20.02 -23.84
CA GLY A 12 60.50 19.64 -25.22
C GLY A 12 59.51 18.48 -25.38
N MET A 13 58.21 18.79 -25.29
CA MET A 13 57.20 18.05 -26.05
C MET A 13 56.34 19.06 -26.81
N ARG A 14 56.47 19.00 -28.13
CA ARG A 14 55.70 19.78 -29.09
C ARG A 14 54.22 19.42 -28.94
N PHE A 15 53.38 20.43 -28.71
CA PHE A 15 51.94 20.33 -28.90
C PHE A 15 51.65 20.05 -30.38
N VAL A 16 51.30 18.82 -30.71
CA VAL A 16 50.63 18.51 -31.97
C VAL A 16 49.16 18.83 -31.76
N CYS A 17 48.74 19.99 -32.27
CA CYS A 17 47.34 20.40 -32.36
C CYS A 17 46.65 19.48 -33.38
N LEU A 18 46.05 18.38 -32.89
CA LEU A 18 45.17 17.54 -33.70
C LEU A 18 43.87 18.31 -33.97
N ARG A 19 43.69 18.67 -35.25
CA ARG A 19 42.46 19.24 -35.79
C ARG A 19 41.27 18.38 -35.37
N ARG A 20 40.24 19.00 -34.77
CA ARG A 20 38.92 18.38 -34.57
C ARG A 20 38.34 18.03 -35.94
N GLY A 21 38.42 16.75 -36.31
CA GLY A 21 37.62 16.18 -37.37
C GLY A 21 36.17 16.07 -36.89
N VAL A 22 35.27 16.66 -37.65
CA VAL A 22 33.83 16.46 -37.53
C VAL A 22 33.55 15.01 -37.92
N LEU A 23 33.21 14.17 -36.95
CA LEU A 23 32.63 12.86 -37.18
C LEU A 23 31.12 12.99 -37.01
N GLU A 24 30.41 13.01 -38.14
CA GLU A 24 28.97 12.79 -38.20
C GLU A 24 28.68 11.36 -37.73
N SER A 25 28.26 11.22 -36.48
CA SER A 25 27.67 9.98 -35.98
C SER A 25 26.15 10.04 -36.15
N ARG A 26 25.66 9.18 -37.04
CA ARG A 26 24.26 8.85 -37.28
C ARG A 26 23.48 8.70 -35.98
N GLY A 27 22.31 9.35 -35.92
CA GLY A 27 21.44 9.38 -34.76
C GLY A 27 21.00 7.99 -34.30
N LEU A 28 21.57 7.57 -33.18
CA LEU A 28 20.88 6.72 -32.22
C LEU A 28 20.00 7.66 -31.41
N SER A 29 18.68 7.45 -31.43
CA SER A 29 17.74 8.14 -30.54
C SER A 29 18.05 7.71 -29.11
N SER A 30 18.94 8.43 -28.45
CA SER A 30 19.14 8.33 -27.01
C SER A 30 17.86 8.84 -26.35
N GLY A 31 17.05 7.94 -25.82
CA GLY A 31 16.08 8.28 -24.79
C GLY A 31 16.87 8.88 -23.63
N GLY A 32 16.89 10.21 -23.57
CA GLY A 32 17.39 10.94 -22.41
C GLY A 32 16.55 10.57 -21.17
N PRO A 33 17.02 10.88 -19.97
CA PRO A 33 16.24 10.65 -18.76
C PRO A 33 14.93 11.41 -18.91
N VAL A 34 13.81 10.67 -18.99
CA VAL A 34 12.48 11.24 -18.84
C VAL A 34 12.49 11.90 -17.46
N GLY A 35 12.44 13.22 -17.43
CA GLY A 35 12.55 14.00 -16.19
C GLY A 35 11.57 13.50 -15.13
N VAL A 36 11.97 13.63 -13.86
CA VAL A 36 11.11 13.32 -12.71
C VAL A 36 9.80 14.13 -12.85
N SER A 37 8.66 13.46 -12.63
CA SER A 37 7.38 13.91 -13.15
C SER A 37 6.91 15.25 -12.57
N THR A 38 6.24 15.99 -13.45
CA THR A 38 5.48 17.20 -13.18
C THR A 38 4.23 16.90 -12.35
N GLY A 39 4.24 17.14 -11.04
CA GLY A 39 3.05 17.22 -10.17
C GLY A 39 2.15 15.98 -10.11
N VAL A 40 1.04 16.07 -9.35
CA VAL A 40 -0.01 15.04 -9.33
C VAL A 40 -0.91 15.23 -10.56
N ARG A 41 -1.18 14.15 -11.31
CA ARG A 41 -2.12 14.13 -12.45
C ARG A 41 -3.01 12.89 -12.39
N TYR A 42 -4.18 12.95 -13.04
CA TYR A 42 -5.25 11.94 -12.98
C TYR A 42 -5.64 11.38 -14.36
N ASP A 43 -5.05 11.88 -15.44
CA ASP A 43 -5.36 11.57 -16.83
C ASP A 43 -4.39 10.52 -17.42
N TRP A 44 -3.86 9.64 -16.58
CA TRP A 44 -2.98 8.55 -16.99
C TRP A 44 -3.69 7.63 -17.99
N THR A 45 -3.05 7.38 -19.13
CA THR A 45 -3.51 6.35 -20.07
C THR A 45 -2.96 4.98 -19.67
N LEU A 46 -3.68 3.91 -20.05
CA LEU A 46 -3.22 2.53 -19.81
C LEU A 46 -1.82 2.26 -20.41
N ARG A 47 -1.50 2.89 -21.55
CA ARG A 47 -0.18 2.81 -22.19
C ARG A 47 0.91 3.45 -21.31
N GLU A 48 0.67 4.64 -20.76
CA GLU A 48 1.65 5.30 -19.88
C GLU A 48 1.88 4.49 -18.59
N VAL A 49 0.80 3.94 -17.99
CA VAL A 49 0.92 3.05 -16.81
C VAL A 49 1.76 1.83 -17.14
N ARG A 50 1.54 1.21 -18.31
CA ARG A 50 2.33 0.08 -18.80
C ARG A 50 3.81 0.43 -18.98
N GLU A 51 4.12 1.55 -19.61
CA GLU A 51 5.51 2.01 -19.83
C GLU A 51 6.25 2.22 -18.49
N VAL A 52 5.55 2.76 -17.49
CA VAL A 52 6.08 2.87 -16.12
C VAL A 52 6.31 1.47 -15.54
N TYR A 53 5.31 0.60 -15.59
CA TYR A 53 5.36 -0.74 -14.98
C TYR A 53 6.42 -1.66 -15.60
N GLU A 54 6.63 -1.60 -16.92
CA GLU A 54 7.56 -2.44 -17.68
C GLU A 54 9.00 -1.90 -17.67
N THR A 55 9.24 -0.75 -17.04
CA THR A 55 10.60 -0.21 -16.82
C THR A 55 11.50 -1.29 -16.17
N PRO A 56 12.77 -1.45 -16.59
CA PRO A 56 13.71 -2.38 -15.96
C PRO A 56 13.75 -2.19 -14.44
N LEU A 57 13.71 -3.28 -13.67
CA LEU A 57 13.35 -3.23 -12.26
C LEU A 57 14.23 -2.27 -11.43
N LEU A 58 15.55 -2.28 -11.64
CA LEU A 58 16.47 -1.42 -10.89
C LEU A 58 16.25 0.06 -11.20
N GLU A 59 15.99 0.39 -12.47
CA GLU A 59 15.66 1.74 -12.91
C GLU A 59 14.30 2.18 -12.33
N LEU A 60 13.32 1.26 -12.33
CA LEU A 60 12.00 1.50 -11.78
C LEU A 60 12.06 1.81 -10.27
N VAL A 61 12.81 1.01 -9.51
CA VAL A 61 13.03 1.23 -8.07
C VAL A 61 13.79 2.53 -7.82
N PHE A 62 14.82 2.84 -8.61
CA PHE A 62 15.55 4.10 -8.50
C PHE A 62 14.63 5.30 -8.72
N ARG A 63 13.82 5.29 -9.78
CA ARG A 63 12.85 6.35 -10.06
C ARG A 63 11.77 6.45 -8.99
N GLY A 64 11.28 5.31 -8.46
CA GLY A 64 10.37 5.26 -7.32
C GLY A 64 10.95 5.93 -6.07
N ALA A 65 12.21 5.64 -5.76
CA ALA A 65 12.94 6.25 -4.64
C ALA A 65 13.11 7.77 -4.80
N GLN A 66 13.39 8.24 -6.02
CA GLN A 66 13.48 9.67 -6.33
C GLN A 66 12.15 10.38 -6.06
N VAL A 67 11.06 9.88 -6.66
CA VAL A 67 9.72 10.43 -6.45
C VAL A 67 9.33 10.40 -4.97
N HIS A 68 9.65 9.32 -4.25
CA HIS A 68 9.35 9.21 -2.84
C HIS A 68 10.01 10.34 -2.01
N ARG A 69 11.27 10.67 -2.30
CA ARG A 69 12.02 11.72 -1.59
C ARG A 69 11.56 13.14 -1.91
N GLU A 70 10.91 13.34 -3.06
CA GLU A 70 10.34 14.64 -3.44
C GLU A 70 9.03 14.92 -2.71
N PHE A 71 8.22 13.88 -2.43
CA PHE A 71 6.88 14.04 -1.87
C PHE A 71 6.80 13.70 -0.37
N PHE A 72 7.75 12.92 0.15
CA PHE A 72 7.72 12.45 1.54
C PHE A 72 9.08 12.58 2.21
N ASN A 73 9.05 12.67 3.54
CA ASN A 73 10.23 12.40 4.35
C ASN A 73 10.55 10.90 4.25
N PRO A 74 11.67 10.49 3.64
CA PRO A 74 12.00 9.09 3.40
C PRO A 74 12.31 8.29 4.67
N ARG A 75 12.42 8.96 5.83
CA ARG A 75 12.60 8.32 7.13
C ARG A 75 11.27 8.07 7.85
N GLU A 76 10.17 8.66 7.40
CA GLU A 76 8.86 8.52 8.04
C GLU A 76 8.06 7.37 7.43
N VAL A 77 7.67 6.40 8.27
CA VAL A 77 6.77 5.32 7.89
C VAL A 77 5.50 5.40 8.74
N GLN A 78 4.33 5.38 8.10
CA GLN A 78 3.05 5.34 8.80
C GLN A 78 2.79 3.95 9.36
N ARG A 79 2.62 3.88 10.68
CA ARG A 79 2.32 2.65 11.41
C ARG A 79 0.83 2.56 11.66
N CYS A 80 0.20 1.54 11.12
CA CYS A 80 -1.21 1.24 11.34
C CYS A 80 -1.34 -0.04 12.15
N THR A 81 -2.36 -0.15 13.00
CA THR A 81 -2.72 -1.41 13.67
C THR A 81 -4.11 -1.82 13.22
N LEU A 82 -4.28 -3.08 12.82
CA LEU A 82 -5.55 -3.61 12.33
C LEU A 82 -6.11 -4.59 13.35
N LEU A 83 -7.38 -4.43 13.69
CA LEU A 83 -8.12 -5.34 14.55
C LEU A 83 -9.36 -5.83 13.81
N SER A 84 -9.57 -7.15 13.79
CA SER A 84 -10.84 -7.75 13.38
C SER A 84 -11.87 -7.56 14.49
N VAL A 85 -12.76 -6.57 14.35
CA VAL A 85 -13.83 -6.29 15.34
C VAL A 85 -15.01 -7.25 15.18
N LYS A 86 -15.14 -7.91 14.03
CA LYS A 86 -16.05 -9.03 13.79
C LYS A 86 -15.36 -10.02 12.85
N THR A 87 -15.01 -11.20 13.35
CA THR A 87 -14.27 -12.23 12.62
C THR A 87 -15.18 -13.33 12.07
N GLY A 88 -14.84 -13.88 10.90
CA GLY A 88 -15.45 -15.11 10.36
C GLY A 88 -16.90 -14.93 9.89
N GLY A 89 -17.52 -16.00 9.39
CA GLY A 89 -18.93 -16.02 8.98
C GLY A 89 -19.30 -14.97 7.91
N CYS A 90 -18.38 -14.65 6.99
CA CYS A 90 -18.64 -13.73 5.89
C CYS A 90 -19.36 -14.46 4.75
N VAL A 91 -20.41 -13.85 4.18
CA VAL A 91 -21.21 -14.46 3.10
C VAL A 91 -20.58 -14.36 1.72
N GLU A 92 -19.56 -13.51 1.58
CA GLU A 92 -18.79 -13.30 0.36
C GLU A 92 -17.94 -14.52 0.02
N ASP A 93 -17.63 -14.70 -1.26
CA ASP A 93 -16.89 -15.83 -1.81
C ASP A 93 -15.50 -15.45 -2.33
N CYS A 94 -14.81 -14.52 -1.64
CA CYS A 94 -13.46 -14.15 -2.06
C CYS A 94 -12.53 -15.36 -1.98
N LYS A 95 -12.04 -15.86 -3.12
CA LYS A 95 -11.23 -17.09 -3.19
C LYS A 95 -9.95 -17.09 -2.35
N TYR A 96 -9.48 -15.93 -1.90
CA TYR A 96 -8.29 -15.78 -1.03
C TYR A 96 -8.60 -15.68 0.47
N CYS A 97 -9.87 -15.44 0.84
CA CYS A 97 -10.20 -14.97 2.19
C CYS A 97 -10.53 -16.12 3.13
N SER A 98 -9.75 -16.27 4.21
CA SER A 98 -9.99 -17.26 5.25
C SER A 98 -11.22 -16.99 6.12
N GLN A 99 -11.92 -15.87 5.95
CA GLN A 99 -13.14 -15.55 6.72
C GLN A 99 -14.43 -15.86 5.97
N SER A 100 -14.33 -16.32 4.72
CA SER A 100 -15.46 -16.70 3.88
C SER A 100 -16.12 -17.97 4.41
N SER A 101 -17.43 -17.92 4.66
CA SER A 101 -18.20 -19.08 5.08
C SER A 101 -18.44 -20.08 3.94
N ARG A 102 -17.88 -19.83 2.75
CA ARG A 102 -17.97 -20.73 1.59
C ARG A 102 -16.88 -21.80 1.61
N TYR A 103 -15.87 -21.65 2.46
CA TYR A 103 -14.66 -22.48 2.43
C TYR A 103 -14.39 -23.12 3.79
N PRO A 104 -13.81 -24.34 3.82
CA PRO A 104 -13.51 -25.08 5.05
C PRO A 104 -12.20 -24.59 5.71
N THR A 105 -12.15 -23.31 6.06
CA THR A 105 -11.02 -22.69 6.76
C THR A 105 -11.19 -22.82 8.28
N GLU A 106 -10.10 -22.77 9.04
CA GLU A 106 -10.12 -22.89 10.50
C GLU A 106 -10.65 -21.64 11.25
N VAL A 107 -11.05 -20.59 10.53
CA VAL A 107 -11.53 -19.35 11.15
C VAL A 107 -12.96 -19.51 11.65
N GLU A 108 -13.11 -19.48 12.98
CA GLU A 108 -14.40 -19.49 13.65
C GLU A 108 -15.11 -18.13 13.58
N ALA A 109 -16.44 -18.18 13.57
CA ALA A 109 -17.27 -16.97 13.56
C ALA A 109 -17.39 -16.38 14.96
N GLU A 110 -16.90 -15.15 15.12
CA GLU A 110 -16.98 -14.39 16.37
C GLU A 110 -18.07 -13.32 16.29
N ARG A 111 -18.61 -12.95 17.46
CA ARG A 111 -19.54 -11.82 17.56
C ARG A 111 -18.78 -10.51 17.40
N LEU A 112 -19.50 -9.47 17.00
CA LEU A 112 -18.97 -8.10 17.03
C LEU A 112 -18.51 -7.78 18.46
N MET A 113 -17.25 -7.36 18.60
CA MET A 113 -16.63 -7.01 19.87
C MET A 113 -17.41 -5.92 20.61
N ASP A 114 -17.20 -5.84 21.93
CA ASP A 114 -17.71 -4.75 22.72
C ASP A 114 -16.82 -3.51 22.59
N VAL A 115 -17.42 -2.33 22.73
CA VAL A 115 -16.74 -1.04 22.49
C VAL A 115 -15.52 -0.89 23.41
N ALA A 116 -15.65 -1.30 24.68
CA ALA A 116 -14.58 -1.23 25.67
C ALA A 116 -13.34 -2.02 25.24
N ASP A 117 -13.52 -3.24 24.72
CA ASP A 117 -12.41 -4.09 24.28
C ASP A 117 -11.67 -3.49 23.08
N VAL A 118 -12.42 -2.89 22.15
CA VAL A 118 -11.85 -2.21 20.97
C VAL A 118 -11.06 -0.97 21.39
N VAL A 119 -11.60 -0.15 22.31
CA VAL A 119 -10.92 1.04 22.83
C VAL A 119 -9.64 0.67 23.58
N GLU A 120 -9.68 -0.40 24.36
CA GLU A 120 -8.53 -0.91 25.11
C GLU A 120 -7.44 -1.45 24.16
N ALA A 121 -7.83 -2.16 23.09
CA ALA A 121 -6.91 -2.55 22.02
C ALA A 121 -6.31 -1.34 21.29
N ALA A 122 -7.10 -0.31 21.01
CA ALA A 122 -6.63 0.92 20.37
C ALA A 122 -5.66 1.71 21.26
N ARG A 123 -5.91 1.75 22.58
CA ARG A 123 -4.99 2.35 23.55
C ARG A 123 -3.63 1.65 23.53
N ARG A 124 -3.61 0.31 23.57
CA ARG A 124 -2.36 -0.47 23.45
C ARG A 124 -1.64 -0.21 22.13
N ALA A 125 -2.37 -0.15 21.02
CA ALA A 125 -1.80 0.17 19.71
C ALA A 125 -1.15 1.56 19.67
N LYS A 126 -1.80 2.57 20.28
CA LYS A 126 -1.23 3.92 20.41
C LYS A 126 0.04 3.93 21.24
N GLU A 127 0.06 3.22 22.38
CA GLU A 127 1.22 3.11 23.26
C GLU A 127 2.39 2.41 22.55
N ALA A 128 2.08 1.47 21.66
CA ALA A 128 3.01 0.83 20.74
C ALA A 128 3.44 1.74 19.55
N GLY A 129 3.02 3.01 19.50
CA GLY A 129 3.45 3.96 18.46
C GLY A 129 2.66 3.89 17.15
N SER A 130 1.54 3.18 17.12
CA SER A 130 0.60 3.22 15.99
C SER A 130 -0.06 4.60 15.91
N THR A 131 -0.21 5.11 14.69
CA THR A 131 -0.84 6.43 14.45
C THR A 131 -2.21 6.33 13.81
N ARG A 132 -2.55 5.16 13.24
CA ARG A 132 -3.87 4.85 12.69
C ARG A 132 -4.36 3.49 13.20
N PHE A 133 -5.56 3.46 13.78
CA PHE A 133 -6.22 2.23 14.19
C PHE A 133 -7.30 1.84 13.19
N CYS A 134 -7.20 0.64 12.65
CA CYS A 134 -8.07 0.12 11.61
C CYS A 134 -8.98 -0.99 12.18
N MET A 135 -10.29 -0.86 11.98
CA MET A 135 -11.28 -1.86 12.39
C MET A 135 -11.80 -2.62 11.17
N GLY A 136 -11.62 -3.93 11.16
CA GLY A 136 -12.14 -4.81 10.10
C GLY A 136 -13.34 -5.62 10.55
N ALA A 137 -14.38 -5.69 9.72
CA ALA A 137 -15.53 -6.56 9.96
C ALA A 137 -15.74 -7.50 8.77
N ALA A 138 -15.94 -8.79 9.07
CA ALA A 138 -16.30 -9.83 8.11
C ALA A 138 -17.77 -9.73 7.69
N TRP A 139 -18.13 -8.61 7.06
CA TRP A 139 -19.46 -8.33 6.51
C TRP A 139 -19.39 -8.10 5.01
N ARG A 140 -20.49 -8.40 4.31
CA ARG A 140 -20.68 -7.93 2.93
C ARG A 140 -20.76 -6.40 2.85
N GLY A 141 -21.47 -5.81 3.81
CA GLY A 141 -21.72 -4.39 3.92
C GLY A 141 -22.56 -4.07 5.14
N VAL A 142 -22.66 -2.79 5.48
CA VAL A 142 -23.39 -2.32 6.67
C VAL A 142 -24.91 -2.57 6.53
N SER A 143 -25.43 -2.62 5.30
CA SER A 143 -26.83 -2.97 5.03
C SER A 143 -27.23 -4.38 5.47
N GLN A 144 -26.25 -5.30 5.62
CA GLN A 144 -26.49 -6.65 6.11
C GLN A 144 -26.71 -6.70 7.63
N VAL A 145 -26.27 -5.69 8.38
CA VAL A 145 -26.30 -5.71 9.84
C VAL A 145 -27.41 -4.83 10.40
N GLY A 146 -27.96 -5.24 11.54
CA GLY A 146 -29.00 -4.46 12.23
C GLY A 146 -28.46 -3.11 12.74
N PRO A 147 -29.35 -2.11 12.93
CA PRO A 147 -28.96 -0.75 13.33
C PRO A 147 -28.17 -0.70 14.65
N ARG A 148 -28.41 -1.65 15.56
CA ARG A 148 -27.67 -1.77 16.83
C ARG A 148 -26.19 -2.13 16.64
N GLN A 149 -25.87 -2.95 15.64
CA GLN A 149 -24.46 -3.30 15.36
C GLN A 149 -23.75 -2.14 14.69
N PHE A 150 -24.40 -1.48 13.73
CA PHE A 150 -23.80 -0.30 13.11
C PHE A 150 -23.59 0.84 14.10
N GLN A 151 -24.57 1.12 14.97
CA GLN A 151 -24.42 2.12 16.03
C GLN A 151 -23.23 1.81 16.94
N ARG A 152 -23.03 0.54 17.31
CA ARG A 152 -21.87 0.14 18.11
C ARG A 152 -20.54 0.44 17.40
N VAL A 153 -20.47 0.25 16.09
CA VAL A 153 -19.28 0.62 15.30
C VAL A 153 -19.07 2.14 15.29
N LEU A 154 -20.14 2.94 15.19
CA LEU A 154 -20.02 4.39 15.31
C LEU A 154 -19.47 4.78 16.69
N ASP A 155 -19.95 4.14 17.77
CA ASP A 155 -19.44 4.37 19.12
C ASP A 155 -17.95 3.99 19.24
N MET A 156 -17.52 2.89 18.62
CA MET A 156 -16.10 2.52 18.52
C MET A 156 -15.29 3.61 17.81
N VAL A 157 -15.76 4.09 16.65
CA VAL A 157 -15.09 5.13 15.87
C VAL A 157 -14.90 6.40 16.71
N THR A 158 -15.96 6.87 17.36
CA THR A 158 -15.91 8.08 18.19
C THR A 158 -14.94 7.92 19.37
N GLN A 159 -14.95 6.79 20.07
CA GLN A 159 -14.06 6.59 21.22
C GLN A 159 -12.60 6.41 20.80
N VAL A 160 -12.32 5.66 19.72
CA VAL A 160 -10.95 5.53 19.20
C VAL A 160 -10.44 6.88 18.69
N ARG A 161 -11.29 7.70 18.07
CA ARG A 161 -10.92 9.05 17.62
C ARG A 161 -10.56 9.95 18.81
N ALA A 162 -11.29 9.84 19.92
CA ALA A 162 -11.01 10.58 21.15
C ALA A 162 -9.66 10.22 21.78
N LEU A 163 -9.05 9.07 21.43
CA LEU A 163 -7.68 8.72 21.83
C LEU A 163 -6.62 9.52 21.06
N GLY A 164 -6.99 10.36 20.08
CA GLY A 164 -6.03 11.10 19.25
C GLY A 164 -5.34 10.22 18.20
N LEU A 165 -6.01 9.16 17.76
CA LEU A 165 -5.60 8.34 16.63
C LEU A 165 -6.35 8.75 15.36
N GLU A 166 -5.75 8.48 14.21
CA GLU A 166 -6.54 8.31 12.99
C GLU A 166 -7.37 7.02 13.09
N VAL A 167 -8.59 7.06 12.57
CA VAL A 167 -9.53 5.94 12.69
C VAL A 167 -9.94 5.48 11.31
N CYS A 168 -9.68 4.20 11.03
CA CYS A 168 -10.00 3.56 9.77
C CYS A 168 -10.96 2.40 9.98
N ALA A 169 -11.83 2.14 9.01
CA ALA A 169 -12.70 0.97 9.03
C ALA A 169 -12.80 0.29 7.66
N THR A 170 -13.04 -1.01 7.67
CA THR A 170 -13.45 -1.80 6.49
C THR A 170 -14.65 -2.66 6.88
N LEU A 171 -15.84 -2.18 6.53
CA LEU A 171 -17.13 -2.77 6.92
C LEU A 171 -17.88 -3.37 5.72
N GLY A 172 -17.17 -3.61 4.62
CA GLY A 172 -17.75 -4.01 3.34
C GLY A 172 -18.27 -2.80 2.54
N MET A 173 -19.36 -3.01 1.81
CA MET A 173 -20.05 -1.94 1.06
C MET A 173 -20.84 -1.03 1.99
N VAL A 174 -20.80 0.27 1.70
CA VAL A 174 -21.60 1.30 2.39
C VAL A 174 -22.26 2.22 1.38
N ASP A 175 -23.47 2.66 1.70
CA ASP A 175 -24.15 3.74 0.97
C ASP A 175 -23.74 5.13 1.47
N GLU A 176 -24.18 6.19 0.79
CA GLU A 176 -23.88 7.59 1.13
C GLU A 176 -24.34 7.96 2.56
N GLY A 177 -25.49 7.45 3.01
CA GLY A 177 -26.02 7.73 4.34
C GLY A 177 -25.21 7.08 5.45
N GLN A 178 -24.74 5.85 5.22
CA GLN A 178 -23.84 5.13 6.12
C GLN A 178 -22.45 5.76 6.15
N ALA A 179 -21.91 6.15 4.99
CA ALA A 179 -20.65 6.87 4.90
C ALA A 179 -20.71 8.20 5.66
N LYS A 180 -21.79 8.98 5.51
CA LYS A 180 -21.98 10.23 6.25
C LYS A 180 -22.00 10.02 7.77
N LYS A 181 -22.70 9.00 8.26
CA LYS A 181 -22.72 8.66 9.70
C LYS A 181 -21.34 8.28 10.23
N LEU A 182 -20.54 7.56 9.43
CA LEU A 182 -19.14 7.24 9.79
C LEU A 182 -18.28 8.51 9.86
N ALA A 183 -18.45 9.44 8.91
CA ALA A 183 -17.75 10.73 8.92
C ALA A 183 -18.12 11.55 10.16
N GLU A 184 -19.43 11.66 10.47
CA GLU A 184 -19.94 12.34 11.66
C GLU A 184 -19.40 11.73 12.97
N ALA A 185 -19.22 10.40 13.01
CA ALA A 185 -18.62 9.71 14.15
C ALA A 185 -17.11 9.97 14.30
N GLY A 186 -16.45 10.49 13.26
CA GLY A 186 -15.02 10.83 13.25
C GLY A 186 -14.12 9.86 12.50
N LEU A 187 -14.67 9.05 11.57
CA LEU A 187 -13.86 8.14 10.75
C LEU A 187 -12.98 8.94 9.78
N THR A 188 -11.66 8.75 9.82
CA THR A 188 -10.72 9.49 8.97
C THR A 188 -10.43 8.79 7.65
N ALA A 189 -10.46 7.45 7.62
CA ALA A 189 -10.23 6.67 6.42
C ALA A 189 -11.18 5.47 6.30
N TYR A 190 -11.51 5.07 5.08
CA TYR A 190 -12.28 3.86 4.81
C TYR A 190 -11.51 2.96 3.85
N ASN A 191 -11.29 1.71 4.23
CA ASN A 191 -10.61 0.74 3.39
C ASN A 191 -11.60 -0.01 2.49
N HIS A 192 -11.41 0.11 1.17
CA HIS A 192 -12.22 -0.58 0.17
C HIS A 192 -11.41 -0.86 -1.11
N ASN A 193 -10.59 -1.91 -1.09
CA ASN A 193 -9.78 -2.38 -2.22
C ASN A 193 -10.55 -2.65 -3.53
N ILE A 194 -9.88 -2.64 -4.67
CA ILE A 194 -10.45 -3.20 -5.92
C ILE A 194 -9.90 -4.59 -6.23
N ASP A 195 -9.00 -5.08 -5.37
CA ASP A 195 -8.41 -6.43 -5.33
C ASP A 195 -7.53 -6.78 -6.54
N THR A 196 -8.02 -6.59 -7.76
CA THR A 196 -7.36 -6.89 -9.03
C THR A 196 -7.95 -6.02 -10.16
N SER A 197 -7.77 -6.41 -11.42
CA SER A 197 -8.39 -5.77 -12.58
C SER A 197 -9.90 -5.99 -12.65
N ARG A 198 -10.61 -5.15 -13.41
CA ARG A 198 -12.05 -5.35 -13.67
C ARG A 198 -12.29 -6.64 -14.45
N GLU A 199 -11.37 -6.97 -15.36
CA GLU A 199 -11.44 -8.11 -16.27
C GLU A 199 -11.27 -9.45 -15.54
N PHE A 200 -10.46 -9.49 -14.49
CA PHE A 200 -10.16 -10.68 -13.70
C PHE A 200 -11.02 -10.82 -12.44
N TYR A 201 -11.71 -9.76 -12.01
CA TYR A 201 -12.43 -9.72 -10.73
C TYR A 201 -13.38 -10.89 -10.50
N SER A 202 -14.20 -11.24 -11.50
CA SER A 202 -15.20 -12.31 -11.41
C SER A 202 -14.59 -13.72 -11.28
N GLN A 203 -13.31 -13.87 -11.63
CA GLN A 203 -12.58 -15.11 -11.41
C GLN A 203 -12.16 -15.29 -9.95
N VAL A 204 -12.12 -14.21 -9.17
CA VAL A 204 -11.68 -14.22 -7.76
C VAL A 204 -12.86 -14.06 -6.80
N ILE A 205 -13.85 -13.25 -7.16
CA ILE A 205 -15.02 -12.91 -6.33
C ILE A 205 -16.25 -12.87 -7.24
N SER A 206 -17.30 -13.65 -6.95
CA SER A 206 -18.53 -13.66 -7.75
C SER A 206 -19.74 -13.07 -7.04
N THR A 207 -19.69 -12.97 -5.71
CA THR A 207 -20.80 -12.46 -4.89
C THR A 207 -21.03 -10.96 -5.03
N ARG A 208 -20.07 -10.18 -5.56
CA ARG A 208 -20.19 -8.73 -5.76
C ARG A 208 -19.51 -8.32 -7.07
N THR A 209 -19.90 -7.18 -7.62
CA THR A 209 -19.32 -6.67 -8.87
C THR A 209 -18.18 -5.70 -8.59
N PHE A 210 -17.31 -5.50 -9.59
CA PHE A 210 -16.30 -4.44 -9.54
C PHE A 210 -16.93 -3.04 -9.40
N GLN A 211 -18.13 -2.84 -9.97
CA GLN A 211 -18.82 -1.56 -9.89
C GLN A 211 -19.32 -1.26 -8.48
N ASP A 212 -19.80 -2.27 -7.73
CA ASP A 212 -20.21 -2.11 -6.34
C ASP A 212 -19.08 -1.54 -5.47
N ARG A 213 -17.83 -1.93 -5.78
CA ARG A 213 -16.62 -1.41 -5.12
C ARG A 213 -16.43 0.07 -5.41
N LEU A 214 -16.53 0.46 -6.68
CA LEU A 214 -16.37 1.85 -7.11
C LEU A 214 -17.47 2.76 -6.56
N ASP A 215 -18.71 2.25 -6.47
CA ASP A 215 -19.84 3.01 -5.91
C ASP A 215 -19.66 3.25 -4.41
N THR A 216 -19.15 2.26 -3.67
CA THR A 216 -18.77 2.43 -2.26
C THR A 216 -17.65 3.47 -2.10
N ILE A 217 -16.60 3.40 -2.93
CA ILE A 217 -15.51 4.39 -2.93
C ILE A 217 -16.05 5.80 -3.18
N ARG A 218 -17.00 5.95 -4.11
CA ARG A 218 -17.66 7.24 -4.40
C ARG A 218 -18.43 7.76 -3.17
N ALA A 219 -19.23 6.91 -2.52
CA ALA A 219 -20.00 7.28 -1.34
C ALA A 219 -19.10 7.75 -0.17
N VAL A 220 -17.99 7.02 0.06
CA VAL A 220 -16.97 7.37 1.07
C VAL A 220 -16.36 8.74 0.79
N ARG A 221 -16.00 9.02 -0.47
CA ARG A 221 -15.42 10.32 -0.85
C ARG A 221 -16.39 11.47 -0.70
N GLN A 222 -17.64 11.28 -1.12
CA GLN A 222 -18.67 12.31 -0.98
C GLN A 222 -18.95 12.65 0.49
N ALA A 223 -18.76 11.69 1.39
CA ALA A 223 -18.84 11.91 2.84
C ALA A 223 -17.60 12.61 3.43
N GLY A 224 -16.57 12.92 2.64
CA GLY A 224 -15.35 13.57 3.09
C GLY A 224 -14.34 12.63 3.79
N ILE A 225 -14.53 11.31 3.69
CA ILE A 225 -13.64 10.33 4.30
C ILE A 225 -12.52 9.98 3.32
N SER A 226 -11.27 9.88 3.81
CA SER A 226 -10.14 9.47 2.98
C SER A 226 -10.29 8.02 2.50
N VAL A 227 -9.92 7.75 1.24
CA VAL A 227 -10.00 6.41 0.67
C VAL A 227 -8.68 5.66 0.85
N CYS A 228 -8.76 4.46 1.42
CA CYS A 228 -7.69 3.46 1.39
C CYS A 228 -8.09 2.35 0.40
N CYS A 229 -7.48 2.30 -0.77
CA CYS A 229 -7.87 1.37 -1.83
C CYS A 229 -6.66 0.87 -2.60
N GLY A 230 -6.48 -0.45 -2.64
CA GLY A 230 -5.43 -1.10 -3.40
C GLY A 230 -5.86 -2.49 -3.84
N GLY A 231 -4.92 -3.44 -3.86
CA GLY A 231 -5.19 -4.80 -4.34
C GLY A 231 -4.24 -5.87 -3.79
N ILE A 232 -4.35 -7.07 -4.36
CA ILE A 232 -3.62 -8.27 -3.97
C ILE A 232 -2.87 -8.81 -5.19
N ILE A 233 -1.62 -9.16 -4.98
CA ILE A 233 -0.71 -9.74 -5.96
C ILE A 233 -0.61 -11.23 -5.72
N GLY A 234 -0.62 -12.04 -6.78
CA GLY A 234 -0.50 -13.49 -6.70
C GLY A 234 -1.84 -14.24 -6.60
N LEU A 235 -2.95 -13.61 -6.97
CA LEU A 235 -4.27 -14.24 -7.12
C LEU A 235 -4.38 -15.17 -8.35
N GLY A 236 -3.34 -15.23 -9.18
CA GLY A 236 -3.36 -15.85 -10.52
C GLY A 236 -3.58 -14.83 -11.63
N GLU A 237 -3.58 -13.53 -11.29
CA GLU A 237 -3.70 -12.42 -12.23
C GLU A 237 -2.44 -12.27 -13.10
N SER A 238 -2.62 -11.75 -14.31
CA SER A 238 -1.52 -11.42 -15.21
C SER A 238 -0.87 -10.07 -14.88
N HIS A 239 0.27 -9.76 -15.50
CA HIS A 239 0.85 -8.41 -15.42
C HIS A 239 -0.10 -7.35 -16.03
N ASP A 240 -0.87 -7.70 -17.06
CA ASP A 240 -1.87 -6.81 -17.65
C ASP A 240 -2.99 -6.48 -16.66
N ASP A 241 -3.39 -7.44 -15.83
CA ASP A 241 -4.38 -7.21 -14.78
C ASP A 241 -3.86 -6.25 -13.71
N ARG A 242 -2.59 -6.37 -13.32
CA ARG A 242 -1.96 -5.44 -12.37
C ARG A 242 -1.86 -4.02 -12.94
N ILE A 243 -1.52 -3.89 -14.22
CA ILE A 243 -1.51 -2.62 -14.94
C ILE A 243 -2.92 -2.02 -15.00
N SER A 244 -3.94 -2.82 -15.33
CA SER A 244 -5.36 -2.40 -15.36
C SER A 244 -5.85 -1.94 -13.97
N MET A 245 -5.48 -2.66 -12.91
CA MET A 245 -5.76 -2.28 -11.53
C MET A 245 -5.10 -0.94 -11.17
N LEU A 246 -3.80 -0.78 -11.44
CA LEU A 246 -3.09 0.47 -11.19
C LEU A 246 -3.69 1.64 -11.97
N HIS A 247 -4.02 1.42 -13.25
CA HIS A 247 -4.72 2.39 -14.09
C HIS A 247 -6.05 2.84 -13.47
N THR A 248 -6.83 1.89 -12.93
CA THR A 248 -8.07 2.21 -12.23
C THR A 248 -7.83 3.10 -11.01
N LEU A 249 -6.78 2.85 -10.22
CA LEU A 249 -6.44 3.67 -9.04
C LEU A 249 -5.96 5.08 -9.40
N VAL A 250 -5.13 5.22 -10.44
CA VAL A 250 -4.51 6.49 -10.84
C VAL A 250 -5.42 7.39 -11.68
N THR A 251 -6.57 6.86 -12.11
CA THR A 251 -7.62 7.63 -12.78
C THR A 251 -8.75 8.03 -11.83
N MET A 252 -8.62 7.70 -10.55
CA MET A 252 -9.50 8.20 -9.52
C MET A 252 -9.15 9.65 -9.17
N GLU A 253 -10.17 10.49 -8.97
CA GLU A 253 -9.99 11.89 -8.57
C GLU A 253 -10.65 12.18 -7.20
N PRO A 254 -9.88 12.55 -6.16
CA PRO A 254 -8.40 12.44 -6.08
C PRO A 254 -7.92 10.97 -6.10
N HIS A 255 -6.61 10.73 -6.15
CA HIS A 255 -6.06 9.38 -5.90
C HIS A 255 -6.47 8.90 -4.49
N PRO A 256 -6.47 7.59 -4.22
CA PRO A 256 -6.59 7.11 -2.84
C PRO A 256 -5.50 7.74 -1.96
N GLU A 257 -5.85 8.09 -0.71
CA GLU A 257 -4.89 8.62 0.27
C GLU A 257 -3.85 7.56 0.64
N SER A 258 -4.29 6.30 0.68
CA SER A 258 -3.45 5.13 0.92
C SER A 258 -3.76 4.03 -0.08
N VAL A 259 -2.71 3.44 -0.66
CA VAL A 259 -2.80 2.28 -1.56
C VAL A 259 -2.05 1.12 -0.91
N PRO A 260 -2.77 0.15 -0.32
CA PRO A 260 -2.17 -1.10 0.14
C PRO A 260 -1.80 -2.02 -1.02
N VAL A 261 -0.55 -2.48 -1.02
CA VAL A 261 -0.05 -3.54 -1.90
C VAL A 261 0.11 -4.80 -1.06
N ASN A 262 -0.81 -5.73 -1.24
CA ASN A 262 -0.84 -7.00 -0.51
C ASN A 262 -0.22 -8.10 -1.38
N ALA A 263 0.62 -8.96 -0.82
CA ALA A 263 0.83 -10.29 -1.38
C ALA A 263 -0.29 -11.22 -0.93
N LEU A 264 -0.70 -12.16 -1.79
CA LEU A 264 -1.59 -13.24 -1.41
C LEU A 264 -0.99 -14.00 -0.22
N VAL A 265 -1.81 -14.17 0.82
CA VAL A 265 -1.55 -15.16 1.87
C VAL A 265 -2.39 -16.39 1.53
N ALA A 266 -1.72 -17.45 1.09
CA ALA A 266 -2.34 -18.70 0.68
C ALA A 266 -2.85 -19.46 1.92
N ASN A 267 -4.08 -19.15 2.34
CA ASN A 267 -4.66 -19.71 3.56
C ASN A 267 -5.21 -21.13 3.32
N PRO A 268 -4.91 -22.11 4.19
CA PRO A 268 -5.49 -23.44 4.11
C PRO A 268 -7.02 -23.42 4.06
N GLY A 269 -7.60 -24.29 3.24
CA GLY A 269 -9.03 -24.42 2.99
C GLY A 269 -9.57 -23.45 1.93
N THR A 270 -8.83 -22.40 1.55
CA THR A 270 -9.27 -21.48 0.50
C THR A 270 -8.98 -22.04 -0.91
N PRO A 271 -9.76 -21.66 -1.95
CA PRO A 271 -9.46 -22.08 -3.32
C PRO A 271 -8.07 -21.68 -3.85
N LEU A 272 -7.39 -20.74 -3.19
CA LEU A 272 -6.05 -20.27 -3.54
C LEU A 272 -4.97 -20.73 -2.54
N GLU A 273 -5.25 -21.76 -1.73
CA GLU A 273 -4.30 -22.29 -0.73
C GLU A 273 -2.99 -22.83 -1.32
N ASN A 274 -3.00 -23.25 -2.59
CA ASN A 274 -1.85 -23.87 -3.26
C ASN A 274 -1.10 -22.90 -4.20
N MET A 275 -1.36 -21.59 -4.06
CA MET A 275 -0.64 -20.59 -4.84
C MET A 275 0.78 -20.38 -4.29
N GLU A 276 1.74 -20.25 -5.19
CA GLU A 276 3.13 -19.97 -4.83
C GLU A 276 3.28 -18.57 -4.19
N PRO A 277 4.20 -18.39 -3.23
CA PRO A 277 4.51 -17.08 -2.67
C PRO A 277 4.93 -16.06 -3.73
N VAL A 278 4.43 -14.83 -3.61
CA VAL A 278 4.80 -13.74 -4.52
C VAL A 278 6.27 -13.38 -4.33
N PRO A 279 7.09 -13.37 -5.40
CA PRO A 279 8.47 -12.94 -5.29
C PRO A 279 8.58 -11.48 -4.84
N VAL A 280 9.53 -11.17 -3.96
CA VAL A 280 9.77 -9.79 -3.46
C VAL A 280 9.95 -8.77 -4.60
N LEU A 281 10.57 -9.17 -5.70
CA LEU A 281 10.82 -8.29 -6.83
C LEU A 281 9.52 -7.87 -7.55
N GLU A 282 8.49 -8.72 -7.54
CA GLU A 282 7.15 -8.38 -8.05
C GLU A 282 6.47 -7.36 -7.14
N LEU A 283 6.60 -7.51 -5.81
CA LEU A 283 6.14 -6.49 -4.85
C LEU A 283 6.86 -5.16 -5.04
N CYS A 284 8.19 -5.18 -5.21
CA CYS A 284 8.97 -3.97 -5.45
C CYS A 284 8.54 -3.27 -6.75
N ARG A 285 8.28 -4.03 -7.83
CA ARG A 285 7.74 -3.48 -9.09
C ARG A 285 6.41 -2.78 -8.86
N MET A 286 5.48 -3.43 -8.15
CA MET A 286 4.17 -2.85 -7.84
C MET A 286 4.28 -1.58 -7.00
N ILE A 287 5.11 -1.61 -5.95
CA ILE A 287 5.32 -0.48 -5.04
C ILE A 287 5.94 0.71 -5.78
N ALA A 288 7.02 0.49 -6.54
CA ALA A 288 7.69 1.55 -7.29
C ALA A 288 6.77 2.14 -8.36
N THR A 289 6.03 1.30 -9.08
CA THR A 289 5.03 1.76 -10.06
C THR A 289 3.96 2.61 -9.38
N ALA A 290 3.38 2.13 -8.27
CA ALA A 290 2.37 2.88 -7.52
C ALA A 290 2.91 4.22 -6.99
N ARG A 291 4.14 4.25 -6.46
CA ARG A 291 4.82 5.47 -5.99
C ARG A 291 4.97 6.49 -7.11
N ILE A 292 5.40 6.07 -8.30
CA ILE A 292 5.63 6.98 -9.43
C ILE A 292 4.32 7.57 -9.95
N LEU A 293 3.29 6.73 -10.07
CA LEU A 293 1.99 7.17 -10.61
C LEU A 293 1.18 7.99 -9.60
N MET A 294 1.32 7.71 -8.31
CA MET A 294 0.59 8.34 -7.21
C MET A 294 1.57 8.96 -6.20
N PRO A 295 2.26 10.05 -6.57
CA PRO A 295 3.41 10.53 -5.83
C PRO A 295 3.05 11.07 -4.43
N SER A 296 1.83 11.56 -4.22
CA SER A 296 1.31 12.05 -2.93
C SER A 296 0.58 11.01 -2.08
N THR A 297 0.47 9.76 -2.55
CA THR A 297 -0.27 8.68 -1.88
C THR A 297 0.64 7.88 -0.96
N MET A 298 0.13 7.46 0.21
CA MET A 298 0.81 6.49 1.07
C MET A 298 0.77 5.12 0.40
N VAL A 299 1.94 4.52 0.13
CA VAL A 299 2.02 3.16 -0.43
C VAL A 299 2.29 2.21 0.72
N ARG A 300 1.31 1.38 1.07
CA ARG A 300 1.38 0.50 2.24
C ARG A 300 1.84 -0.89 1.84
N LEU A 301 2.96 -1.32 2.41
CA LEU A 301 3.38 -2.72 2.41
C LEU A 301 2.57 -3.43 3.50
N SER A 302 1.59 -4.25 3.11
CA SER A 302 0.58 -4.80 4.03
C SER A 302 0.64 -6.33 4.17
N ALA A 303 -0.35 -7.08 3.69
CA ALA A 303 -0.39 -8.53 3.89
C ALA A 303 0.73 -9.24 3.14
N GLY A 304 1.27 -10.30 3.75
CA GLY A 304 2.40 -11.09 3.24
C GLY A 304 3.78 -10.67 3.78
N ARG A 305 3.87 -9.59 4.57
CA ARG A 305 5.13 -9.13 5.20
C ARG A 305 5.86 -10.19 6.03
N VAL A 306 5.13 -11.08 6.70
CA VAL A 306 5.70 -12.13 7.55
C VAL A 306 6.63 -13.08 6.78
N GLY A 307 6.42 -13.24 5.47
CA GLY A 307 7.29 -14.04 4.62
C GLY A 307 8.51 -13.30 4.04
N LEU A 308 8.66 -11.99 4.34
CA LEU A 308 9.74 -11.16 3.79
C LEU A 308 10.89 -11.04 4.78
N SER A 309 12.12 -11.25 4.29
CA SER A 309 13.32 -10.99 5.08
C SER A 309 13.48 -9.48 5.40
N PRO A 310 14.30 -9.09 6.40
CA PRO A 310 14.61 -7.68 6.64
C PRO A 310 15.13 -6.95 5.40
N SER A 311 15.96 -7.60 4.58
CA SER A 311 16.46 -7.04 3.31
C SER A 311 15.37 -6.87 2.26
N ASP A 312 14.39 -7.77 2.21
CA ASP A 312 13.26 -7.68 1.28
C ASP A 312 12.36 -6.49 1.63
N GLN A 313 12.09 -6.31 2.93
CA GLN A 313 11.34 -5.16 3.43
C GLN A 313 12.10 -3.86 3.19
N ALA A 314 13.43 -3.83 3.41
CA ALA A 314 14.27 -2.68 3.09
C ALA A 314 14.20 -2.29 1.60
N LEU A 315 14.18 -3.27 0.69
CA LEU A 315 14.03 -3.03 -0.73
C LEU A 315 12.64 -2.46 -1.07
N CYS A 316 11.58 -2.93 -0.41
CA CYS A 316 10.23 -2.40 -0.55
C CYS A 316 10.12 -0.95 -0.06
N PHE A 317 10.75 -0.58 1.06
CA PHE A 317 10.84 0.81 1.52
C PHE A 317 11.62 1.68 0.52
N LEU A 318 12.75 1.18 0.01
CA LEU A 318 13.53 1.87 -1.03
C LEU A 318 12.71 2.08 -2.32
N ALA A 319 11.90 1.10 -2.72
CA ALA A 319 11.01 1.21 -3.87
C ALA A 319 9.91 2.29 -3.71
N GLY A 320 9.61 2.71 -2.47
CA GLY A 320 8.71 3.81 -2.18
C GLY A 320 7.54 3.48 -1.26
N ALA A 321 7.52 2.29 -0.65
CA ALA A 321 6.59 1.97 0.43
C ALA A 321 6.89 2.86 1.63
N ASN A 322 5.85 3.37 2.28
CA ASN A 322 5.99 4.28 3.42
C ASN A 322 4.86 4.11 4.45
N SER A 323 4.20 2.95 4.44
CA SER A 323 3.26 2.55 5.48
C SER A 323 3.29 1.04 5.69
N ILE A 324 3.02 0.58 6.91
CA ILE A 324 2.91 -0.84 7.27
C ILE A 324 1.77 -1.09 8.27
N PHE A 325 1.35 -2.34 8.39
CA PHE A 325 0.59 -2.82 9.55
C PHE A 325 1.54 -3.37 10.62
N THR A 326 1.27 -3.03 11.87
CA THR A 326 2.05 -3.38 13.07
C THR A 326 1.17 -4.15 14.06
N GLY A 327 1.79 -5.04 14.84
CA GLY A 327 1.13 -5.94 15.79
C GLY A 327 1.24 -7.41 15.35
N GLU A 328 1.00 -8.34 16.27
CA GLU A 328 1.25 -9.79 16.11
C GLU A 328 0.39 -10.46 15.01
N LYS A 329 -0.75 -9.85 14.64
CA LYS A 329 -1.64 -10.35 13.60
C LYS A 329 -2.31 -9.22 12.83
N LEU A 330 -2.75 -9.53 11.61
CA LEU A 330 -3.61 -8.65 10.82
C LEU A 330 -5.08 -8.85 11.20
N LEU A 331 -5.85 -9.54 10.34
CA LEU A 331 -7.22 -9.95 10.67
C LEU A 331 -7.24 -11.35 11.30
N THR A 332 -6.73 -12.32 10.55
CA THR A 332 -6.71 -13.74 10.93
C THR A 332 -5.34 -14.40 10.71
N THR A 333 -4.42 -13.71 10.05
CA THR A 333 -3.09 -14.23 9.70
C THR A 333 -2.01 -13.61 10.59
N PRO A 334 -0.90 -14.33 10.83
CA PRO A 334 0.28 -13.77 11.50
C PRO A 334 0.83 -12.53 10.77
N ASN A 335 1.51 -11.68 11.52
CA ASN A 335 2.24 -10.51 11.05
C ASN A 335 3.59 -10.45 11.79
N PRO A 336 4.63 -9.74 11.29
CA PRO A 336 5.86 -9.58 12.06
C PRO A 336 5.57 -9.04 13.46
N ASP A 337 6.31 -9.55 14.44
CA ASP A 337 6.17 -9.15 15.83
C ASP A 337 6.62 -7.71 16.03
N PHE A 338 6.15 -7.09 17.11
CA PHE A 338 6.45 -5.70 17.40
C PHE A 338 7.96 -5.43 17.52
N ASP A 339 8.68 -6.33 18.20
CA ASP A 339 10.11 -6.20 18.41
C ASP A 339 10.91 -6.31 17.11
N ASP A 340 10.45 -7.17 16.18
CA ASP A 340 11.06 -7.29 14.84
C ASP A 340 10.86 -6.01 14.02
N ASP A 341 9.66 -5.41 14.09
CA ASP A 341 9.36 -4.13 13.43
C ASP A 341 10.24 -3.00 14.00
N GLU A 342 10.42 -2.92 15.32
CA GLU A 342 11.29 -1.93 15.97
C GLU A 342 12.77 -2.12 15.62
N LEU A 343 13.25 -3.37 15.59
CA LEU A 343 14.62 -3.71 15.18
C LEU A 343 14.87 -3.26 13.73
N MET A 344 13.95 -3.60 12.82
CA MET A 344 14.03 -3.19 11.42
C MET A 344 14.01 -1.65 11.29
N PHE A 345 13.14 -0.96 12.02
CA PHE A 345 13.08 0.51 11.98
C PHE A 345 14.40 1.13 12.44
N LYS A 346 14.98 0.60 13.52
CA LYS A 346 16.27 1.05 14.05
C LYS A 346 17.41 0.83 13.05
N GLU A 347 17.49 -0.36 12.46
CA GLU A 347 18.54 -0.70 11.48
C GLU A 347 18.45 0.16 10.21
N LEU A 348 17.24 0.39 9.71
CA LEU A 348 17.00 1.20 8.51
C LEU A 348 16.97 2.72 8.79
N GLY A 349 17.03 3.13 10.05
CA GLY A 349 16.98 4.53 10.46
C GLY A 349 15.62 5.20 10.26
N LEU A 350 14.54 4.42 10.27
CA LEU A 350 13.15 4.83 10.10
C LEU A 350 12.55 5.33 11.42
N ALA A 351 11.52 6.15 11.30
CA ALA A 351 10.73 6.70 12.40
C ALA A 351 9.23 6.61 12.08
N GLY A 352 8.41 6.49 13.13
CA GLY A 352 6.96 6.52 12.99
C GLY A 352 6.47 7.89 12.51
N LYS A 353 5.65 7.89 11.46
CA LYS A 353 4.98 9.11 10.99
C LYS A 353 3.90 9.55 11.98
N PRO A 354 3.89 10.81 12.45
CA PRO A 354 2.84 11.33 13.34
C PRO A 354 1.43 11.22 12.75
N ALA A 355 0.43 11.06 13.61
CA ALA A 355 -0.98 11.02 13.21
C ALA A 355 -1.41 12.35 12.58
N ASN A 356 -2.09 12.28 11.43
CA ASN A 356 -2.71 13.41 10.79
C ASN A 356 -4.14 13.62 11.32
N LEU A 357 -4.27 14.43 12.37
CA LEU A 357 -5.57 14.70 12.97
C LEU A 357 -6.35 15.82 12.26
N SER A 358 -5.73 16.57 11.33
CA SER A 358 -6.38 17.68 10.63
C SER A 358 -7.27 17.27 9.45
N GLN A 359 -7.34 15.98 9.11
CA GLN A 359 -8.18 15.46 8.02
C GLN A 359 -9.70 15.44 8.32
N ALA A 360 -10.13 15.97 9.48
CA ALA A 360 -11.54 16.09 9.82
C ALA A 360 -11.85 17.52 10.28
N CYS A 361 -12.20 18.40 9.34
CA CYS A 361 -13.11 19.51 9.55
C CYS A 361 -13.65 20.03 8.21
#